data_AF-A0AAU8DA63-F1
#
_entry.id   AF-A0AAU8DA63-F1
#
_cell.length_a   1.000
_cell.length_b   1.000
_cell.length_c   1.000
_cell.angle_alpha   90.00
_cell.angle_beta   90.00
_cell.angle_gamma   90.00
#
_symmetry.space_group_name_H-M   'P 1'
#
loop_
_entity.id
_entity.type
_entity.pdbx_description
1 polymer ?
#
loop_
_entity_poly.entity_id
_entity_poly.type
_entity_poly.pdbx_seq_one_letter_code
_entity_poly.pdbx_strand_id
1 'polypeptide(L)' 'MILSNIVARNKDRLAKRNRYNRLVAEIEGLSPRDLADMNGNRGEMLRHAYQEVYG' A
#
# COMPACT_ATOMS: atom_id res chain seq x y z
N MET A 1 -15.30 0.16 -27.79
CA MET A 1 -15.76 0.49 -26.43
C MET A 1 -15.54 -0.62 -25.38
N ILE A 2 -15.28 -1.88 -25.77
CA ILE A 2 -14.93 -2.95 -24.80
C ILE A 2 -13.46 -2.87 -24.36
N LEU A 3 -12.54 -2.62 -25.30
CA LEU A 3 -11.10 -2.50 -25.03
C LEU A 3 -10.76 -1.35 -24.07
N SER A 4 -11.45 -0.22 -24.20
CA SER A 4 -11.25 0.96 -23.34
C SER A 4 -11.57 0.67 -21.87
N ASN A 5 -12.62 -0.11 -21.59
CA ASN A 5 -13.02 -0.48 -20.24
C ASN A 5 -12.04 -1.49 -19.59
N ILE A 6 -11.45 -2.38 -20.39
CA ILE A 6 -10.43 -3.33 -19.93
C ILE A 6 -9.13 -2.57 -19.60
N VAL A 7 -8.70 -1.65 -20.46
CA VAL A 7 -7.50 -0.83 -20.21
C VAL A 7 -7.66 0.05 -18.96
N ALA A 8 -8.82 0.68 -18.79
CA ALA A 8 -9.12 1.49 -17.60
C ALA A 8 -9.06 0.66 -16.31
N ARG A 9 -9.74 -0.50 -16.26
CA ARG A 9 -9.71 -1.39 -15.09
C ARG A 9 -8.31 -1.92 -14.76
N ASN A 10 -7.48 -2.19 -15.78
CA ASN A 10 -6.11 -2.63 -15.56
C ASN A 10 -5.21 -1.51 -15.03
N LYS A 11 -5.40 -0.27 -15.53
CA LYS A 11 -4.72 0.91 -15.00
C LYS A 11 -5.04 1.14 -13.52
N ASP A 12 -6.31 1.02 -13.14
CA ASP A 12 -6.72 1.18 -11.74
C ASP A 12 -6.11 0.11 -10.83
N ARG A 13 -6.07 -1.14 -11.30
CA ARG A 13 -5.42 -2.24 -10.57
C ARG A 13 -3.92 -2.03 -10.40
N LEU A 14 -3.23 -1.61 -11.46
CA LEU A 14 -1.80 -1.28 -11.41
C LEU A 14 -1.53 -0.10 -10.48
N ALA A 15 -2.36 0.93 -10.52
CA ALA A 15 -2.25 2.09 -9.63
C ALA A 15 -2.41 1.68 -8.16
N LYS A 16 -3.41 0.85 -7.83
CA LYS A 16 -3.60 0.30 -6.47
C LYS A 16 -2.38 -0.50 -6.03
N ARG A 17 -1.89 -1.41 -6.87
CA ARG A 17 -0.71 -2.23 -6.55
C ARG A 17 0.54 -1.38 -6.32
N ASN A 18 0.78 -0.38 -7.16
CA ASN A 18 1.91 0.54 -7.00
C ASN A 18 1.80 1.35 -5.70
N ARG A 19 0.59 1.81 -5.35
CA ARG A 19 0.33 2.51 -4.10
C ARG A 19 0.62 1.64 -2.89
N TYR A 20 0.11 0.41 -2.88
CA TYR A 20 0.37 -0.57 -1.82
C TYR A 20 1.87 -0.85 -1.66
N ASN A 21 2.56 -1.15 -2.76
CA ASN A 21 4.00 -1.44 -2.72
C ASN A 21 4.82 -0.26 -2.19
N ARG A 22 4.40 0.98 -2.50
CA ARG A 22 5.04 2.18 -1.96
C ARG A 22 4.87 2.27 -0.45
N LEU A 23 3.64 2.10 0.05
CA LEU A 23 3.37 2.11 1.49
C LEU A 23 4.14 1.01 2.23
N VAL A 24 4.20 -0.20 1.65
CA VAL A 24 4.99 -1.32 2.20
C VAL A 24 6.46 -0.95 2.28
N ALA A 25 7.04 -0.39 1.21
CA ALA A 25 8.45 0.01 1.19
C ALA A 25 8.76 1.10 2.23
N GLU A 26 7.85 2.06 2.42
CA GLU A 26 7.98 3.11 3.45
C GLU A 26 7.95 2.50 4.86
N ILE A 27 6.98 1.62 5.15
CA ILE A 27 6.84 0.92 6.44
C ILE A 27 8.05 0.02 6.70
N GLU A 28 8.54 -0.68 5.67
CA GLU A 28 9.70 -1.53 5.77
C GLU A 28 10.99 -0.75 6.01
N GLY A 29 11.06 0.47 5.47
CA GLY A 29 12.17 1.41 5.65
C GLY A 29 12.23 2.05 7.04
N LEU A 30 11.16 1.98 7.84
CA LEU A 30 11.17 2.51 9.22
C LEU A 30 12.20 1.76 10.06
N SER A 31 12.99 2.48 10.86
CA SER A 31 13.88 1.85 11.81
C SER A 31 13.10 1.35 13.04
N PRO A 32 13.66 0.41 13.82
CA PRO A 32 13.07 0.02 15.10
C PRO A 32 12.88 1.20 16.06
N ARG A 33 13.73 2.24 15.96
CA ARG A 33 13.61 3.46 16.76
C ARG A 33 12.41 4.28 16.31
N ASP A 34 12.23 4.49 15.00
CA ASP A 34 11.07 5.23 14.49
C ASP A 34 9.77 4.55 14.93
N LEU A 35 9.72 3.22 14.82
CA LEU A 35 8.61 2.41 15.29
C LEU A 35 8.37 2.58 16.80
N ALA A 36 9.43 2.60 17.62
CA ALA A 36 9.31 2.82 19.06
C ALA A 36 8.86 4.26 19.39
N ASP A 37 9.39 5.26 18.69
CA ASP A 37 9.08 6.68 18.88
C ASP A 37 7.59 6.95 18.58
N MET A 38 7.02 6.26 17.59
CA MET A 38 5.59 6.34 17.25
C MET A 38 4.72 5.28 17.97
N ASN A 39 5.31 4.48 18.88
CA ASN A 39 4.68 3.33 19.53
C ASN A 39 3.93 2.40 18.55
N GLY A 40 4.48 2.22 17.35
CA GLY A 40 3.87 1.52 16.23
C GLY A 40 4.37 0.09 16.07
N ASN A 41 3.46 -0.81 15.67
CA ASN A 41 3.80 -2.17 15.29
C ASN A 41 3.84 -2.31 13.76
N ARG A 42 4.98 -2.75 13.21
CA ARG A 42 5.16 -2.92 11.76
C ARG A 42 4.08 -3.79 11.11
N GLY A 43 3.72 -4.91 11.74
CA GLY A 43 2.71 -5.82 11.21
C GLY A 43 1.32 -5.19 11.18
N GLU A 44 0.99 -4.39 12.20
CA GLU A 44 -0.26 -3.63 12.23
C GLU A 44 -0.28 -2.52 11.16
N MET A 45 0.83 -1.81 10.96
CA MET A 45 0.96 -0.81 9.91
C MET A 45 0.79 -1.41 8.52
N LEU A 46 1.39 -2.58 8.24
CA LEU A 46 1.22 -3.30 6.98
C LEU A 46 -0.24 -3.71 6.75
N ARG A 47 -0.93 -4.16 7.81
CA ARG A 47 -2.35 -4.49 7.76
C ARG A 47 -3.20 -3.25 7.42
N HIS A 48 -2.92 -2.11 8.04
CA HIS A 48 -3.60 -0.85 7.72
C HIS A 48 -3.32 -0.38 6.30
N ALA A 49 -2.07 -0.48 5.81
CA ALA A 49 -1.71 -0.14 4.44
C ALA A 49 -2.49 -1.00 3.41
N TYR A 50 -2.71 -2.29 3.72
CA TYR A 50 -3.56 -3.14 2.89
C TYR A 50 -5.01 -2.66 2.88
N GLN A 51 -5.59 -2.39 4.06
CA GLN A 51 -6.96 -1.89 4.19
C GLN A 51 -7.15 -0.53 3.50
N GLU A 52 -6.17 0.36 3.55
CA GLU A 52 -6.25 1.68 2.92
C GLU A 52 -6.27 1.62 1.38
N VAL A 53 -5.70 0.56 0.78
CA VAL A 53 -5.61 0.42 -0.68
C VAL A 53 -6.70 -0.49 -1.25
N TYR A 54 -7.03 -1.55 -0.53
CA TYR A 54 -7.92 -2.62 -0.98
C TYR A 54 -9.23 -2.73 -0.21
N GLY A 55 -9.32 -2.12 0.98
CA GLY A 55 -10.55 -1.97 1.73
C GLY A 55 -11.49 -0.94 1.14
#